data_AF-A0A842YB01-F1
#
_entry.id   AF-A0A842YB01-F1
#
_cell.length_a   1.000
_cell.length_b   1.000
_cell.length_c   1.000
_cell.angle_alpha   90.00
_cell.angle_beta   90.00
_cell.angle_gamma   90.00
#
_symmetry.space_group_name_H-M   'P 1'
#
loop_
_entity.id
_entity.type
_entity.pdbx_description
1 polymer ?
#
loop_
_entity_poly.entity_id
_entity_poly.type
_entity_poly.pdbx_seq_one_letter_code
_entity_poly.pdbx_strand_id
1 'polypeptide(L)'
;YNRKAEYITKTARMILEDFGGEVPRTIDELVTFPGVSRKTANVVTQVAFDSAEGVVMDTHIMRVSLKLGLTEHEKNPEKTEKDIMQLLPKGKWISYARFVGTHGRRTCKSRKPMCSTCAVNNLCPSSEL
;
A
#
# COMPACT_ATOMS: atom_id res chain seq x y z
N TYR A 1 -8.18 -3.32 21.72
CA TYR A 1 -7.47 -2.03 21.80
C TYR A 1 -6.18 -2.13 22.62
N ASN A 2 -6.13 -2.94 23.68
CA ASN A 2 -4.96 -3.17 24.55
C ASN A 2 -3.62 -3.34 23.82
N ARG A 3 -3.52 -4.23 22.82
CA ARG A 3 -2.26 -4.43 22.07
C ARG A 3 -1.77 -3.18 21.34
N LYS A 4 -2.67 -2.36 20.79
CA LYS A 4 -2.27 -1.12 20.09
C LYS A 4 -1.69 -0.11 21.07
N ALA A 5 -2.27 0.03 22.26
CA ALA A 5 -1.71 0.89 23.30
C ALA A 5 -0.30 0.45 23.69
N GLU A 6 -0.10 -0.86 23.90
CA GLU A 6 1.21 -1.43 24.18
C GLU A 6 2.22 -1.16 23.04
N TYR A 7 1.81 -1.36 21.78
CA TYR A 7 2.68 -1.12 20.62
C TYR A 7 3.06 0.34 20.46
N ILE A 8 2.14 1.27 20.68
CA ILE A 8 2.41 2.71 20.63
C ILE A 8 3.45 3.08 21.69
N THR A 9 3.26 2.65 22.94
CA THR A 9 4.20 2.96 24.04
C THR A 9 5.58 2.36 23.78
N LYS A 10 5.65 1.10 23.33
CA LYS A 10 6.93 0.44 22.99
C LYS A 10 7.64 1.14 21.82
N THR A 11 6.90 1.46 20.76
CA THR A 11 7.45 2.15 19.58
C THR A 11 7.99 3.54 19.96
N ALA A 12 7.26 4.31 20.76
CA ALA A 12 7.71 5.63 21.22
C ALA A 12 9.01 5.53 22.05
N ARG A 13 9.14 4.49 22.89
CA ARG A 13 10.36 4.24 23.65
C ARG A 13 11.54 3.88 22.73
N MET A 14 11.35 2.95 21.80
CA MET A 14 12.38 2.57 20.83
C MET A 14 12.85 3.78 20.00
N ILE A 15 11.93 4.65 19.56
CA ILE A 15 12.29 5.88 18.83
C ILE A 15 13.23 6.76 19.67
N LEU A 16 12.93 6.94 20.96
CA LEU A 16 13.75 7.77 21.85
C LEU A 16 15.11 7.13 22.18
N GLU A 17 15.12 5.82 22.49
CA GLU A 17 16.30 5.10 22.99
C GLU A 17 17.24 4.65 21.86
N ASP A 18 16.69 4.12 20.77
CA ASP A 18 17.46 3.46 19.69
C ASP A 18 17.67 4.36 18.47
N PHE A 19 16.78 5.35 18.24
CA PHE A 19 16.78 6.20 17.04
C PHE A 19 16.95 7.70 17.33
N GLY A 20 17.39 8.06 18.54
CA GLY A 20 17.72 9.45 18.90
C GLY A 20 16.53 10.41 18.89
N GLY A 21 15.31 9.89 19.04
CA GLY A 21 14.07 10.67 19.01
C GLY A 21 13.50 10.92 17.61
N GLU A 22 14.10 10.37 16.56
CA GLU A 22 13.61 10.50 15.19
C GLU A 22 13.00 9.20 14.66
N VAL A 23 11.96 9.31 13.84
CA VAL A 23 11.38 8.14 13.16
C VAL A 23 12.33 7.70 12.04
N PRO A 24 12.77 6.43 12.01
CA PRO A 24 13.65 5.94 10.96
C PRO A 24 12.98 6.01 9.58
N ARG A 25 13.81 6.09 8.53
CA ARG A 25 13.36 6.38 7.16
C ARG A 25 13.37 5.18 6.23
N THR A 26 13.91 4.04 6.67
CA THR A 26 13.99 2.83 5.85
C THR A 26 12.92 1.83 6.23
N ILE A 27 12.50 0.97 5.28
CA ILE A 27 11.53 -0.08 5.60
C ILE A 27 12.11 -1.05 6.64
N ASP A 28 13.36 -1.45 6.48
CA ASP A 28 13.99 -2.48 7.31
C ASP A 28 14.07 -2.07 8.79
N GLU A 29 14.29 -0.79 9.07
CA GLU A 29 14.23 -0.25 10.44
C GLU A 29 12.78 -0.16 10.94
N LEU A 30 11.86 0.37 10.13
CA LEU A 30 10.47 0.57 10.54
C LEU A 30 9.76 -0.75 10.89
N VAL A 31 10.06 -1.84 10.18
CA VAL A 31 9.44 -3.15 10.46
C VAL A 31 9.95 -3.80 11.75
N THR A 32 10.99 -3.26 12.39
CA THR A 32 11.41 -3.69 13.73
C THR A 32 10.42 -3.26 14.81
N PHE A 33 9.62 -2.21 14.56
CA PHE A 33 8.65 -1.72 15.52
C PHE A 33 7.44 -2.67 15.67
N PRO A 34 6.95 -2.86 16.90
CA PRO A 34 5.87 -3.81 17.16
C PRO A 34 4.58 -3.41 16.43
N GLY A 35 4.05 -4.35 15.64
CA GLY A 35 2.82 -4.14 14.87
C GLY A 35 3.01 -3.35 13.57
N VAL A 36 4.24 -2.98 13.21
CA VAL A 36 4.56 -2.38 11.91
C VAL A 36 4.90 -3.49 10.92
N SER A 37 4.01 -3.72 9.95
CA SER A 37 4.30 -4.59 8.81
C SER A 37 4.92 -3.79 7.67
N ARG A 38 5.45 -4.49 6.66
CA ARG A 38 5.97 -3.89 5.41
C ARG A 38 5.00 -2.88 4.79
N LYS A 39 3.69 -3.17 4.82
CA LYS A 39 2.67 -2.23 4.34
C LYS A 39 2.67 -0.93 5.16
N THR A 40 2.68 -1.02 6.48
CA THR A 40 2.70 0.17 7.35
C THR A 40 4.00 0.95 7.16
N ALA A 41 5.15 0.28 7.09
CA ALA A 41 6.44 0.90 6.81
C ALA A 41 6.43 1.65 5.46
N ASN A 42 5.94 1.01 4.39
CA ASN A 42 5.74 1.66 3.09
C ASN A 42 4.84 2.91 3.17
N VAL A 43 3.77 2.88 3.98
CA VAL A 43 2.92 4.07 4.14
C VAL A 43 3.70 5.20 4.83
N VAL A 44 4.46 4.89 5.88
CA VAL A 44 5.26 5.89 6.59
C VAL A 44 6.31 6.51 5.67
N THR A 45 7.10 5.70 4.95
CA THR A 45 8.14 6.20 4.05
C THR A 45 7.58 7.08 2.93
N GLN A 46 6.48 6.66 2.32
CA GLN A 46 5.87 7.41 1.22
C GLN A 46 5.17 8.69 1.66
N VAL A 47 4.51 8.71 2.83
CA VAL A 47 3.70 9.86 3.26
C VAL A 47 4.51 10.86 4.08
N ALA A 48 5.36 10.39 4.98
CA ALA A 48 6.13 11.28 5.87
C ALA A 48 7.42 11.77 5.24
N PHE A 49 8.03 10.98 4.34
CA PHE A 49 9.37 11.25 3.80
C PHE A 49 9.41 11.36 2.27
N ASP A 50 8.28 11.26 1.58
CA ASP A 50 8.16 11.25 0.11
C ASP A 50 9.16 10.26 -0.56
N SER A 51 9.45 9.16 0.14
CA SER A 51 10.41 8.15 -0.28
C SER A 51 9.69 6.83 -0.52
N ALA A 52 9.96 6.18 -1.65
CA ALA A 52 9.38 4.89 -2.00
C ALA A 52 10.48 3.84 -2.12
N GLU A 53 10.52 2.89 -1.19
CA GLU A 53 11.27 1.64 -1.32
C GLU A 53 10.41 0.49 -1.89
N GLY A 54 9.09 0.67 -1.87
CA GLY A 54 8.11 -0.25 -2.42
C GLY A 54 6.78 0.44 -2.72
N VAL A 55 5.75 -0.35 -3.02
CA VAL A 55 4.41 0.13 -3.34
C VAL A 55 3.46 -0.34 -2.24
N VAL A 56 2.72 0.59 -1.62
CA VAL A 56 1.72 0.23 -0.61
C VAL A 56 0.67 -0.69 -1.25
N MET A 57 0.55 -1.91 -0.73
CA MET A 57 -0.48 -2.88 -1.12
C MET A 57 -1.52 -3.02 -0.01
N ASP A 58 -2.71 -2.44 -0.22
CA ASP A 58 -3.90 -2.70 0.61
C ASP A 58 -4.93 -3.55 -0.14
N THR A 59 -6.01 -3.94 0.53
CA THR A 59 -7.05 -4.80 -0.07
C THR A 59 -7.78 -4.15 -1.26
N HIS A 60 -7.81 -2.82 -1.36
CA HIS A 60 -8.37 -2.13 -2.51
C HIS A 60 -7.39 -2.13 -3.68
N ILE A 61 -6.13 -1.82 -3.42
CA ILE A 61 -5.07 -1.80 -4.44
C ILE A 61 -4.88 -3.20 -5.02
N MET A 62 -4.74 -4.22 -4.17
CA MET A 62 -4.63 -5.63 -4.57
C MET A 62 -5.78 -6.05 -5.50
N ARG A 63 -7.03 -5.76 -5.10
CA ARG A 63 -8.22 -6.11 -5.89
C ARG A 63 -8.24 -5.39 -7.23
N VAL A 64 -7.93 -4.10 -7.26
CA VAL A 64 -7.95 -3.33 -8.51
C VAL A 64 -6.81 -3.75 -9.43
N SER A 65 -5.60 -3.95 -8.91
CA SER A 65 -4.46 -4.48 -9.68
C SER A 65 -4.81 -5.82 -10.34
N LEU A 66 -5.45 -6.73 -9.59
CA LEU A 66 -5.91 -8.02 -10.10
C LEU A 66 -6.99 -7.85 -11.19
N LYS A 67 -8.02 -7.03 -10.94
CA LYS A 67 -9.11 -6.79 -11.92
C LYS A 67 -8.61 -6.14 -13.22
N LEU A 68 -7.56 -5.32 -13.13
CA LEU A 68 -6.92 -4.69 -14.29
C LEU A 68 -5.92 -5.61 -15.00
N GLY A 69 -5.69 -6.83 -14.50
CA GLY A 69 -4.72 -7.77 -15.08
C GLY A 69 -3.26 -7.34 -14.90
N LEU A 70 -2.96 -6.51 -13.88
CA LEU A 70 -1.60 -6.03 -13.59
C LEU A 70 -0.78 -7.02 -12.72
N THR A 71 -1.43 -8.07 -12.23
CA THR A 71 -0.89 -9.12 -11.35
C THR A 71 -1.83 -10.31 -11.44
N GLU A 72 -1.30 -11.52 -11.25
CA GLU A 72 -2.10 -12.75 -11.10
C GLU A 72 -2.22 -13.17 -9.62
N HIS A 73 -1.46 -12.53 -8.74
CA HIS A 73 -1.39 -12.88 -7.32
C HIS A 73 -2.52 -12.25 -6.49
N GLU A 74 -3.59 -13.01 -6.24
CA GLU A 74 -4.74 -12.52 -5.47
C GLU A 74 -4.45 -12.31 -3.96
N LYS A 75 -3.66 -13.21 -3.36
CA LYS A 75 -3.48 -13.29 -1.90
C LYS A 75 -2.06 -13.03 -1.42
N ASN A 76 -1.18 -12.57 -2.29
CA ASN A 76 0.22 -12.33 -1.95
C ASN A 76 0.62 -10.87 -2.21
N PRO A 77 0.53 -9.99 -1.19
CA PRO A 77 0.86 -8.58 -1.32
C PRO A 77 2.29 -8.31 -1.76
N GLU A 78 3.25 -9.13 -1.32
CA GLU A 78 4.67 -8.94 -1.66
C GLU A 78 4.93 -9.25 -3.14
N LYS A 79 4.28 -10.27 -3.69
CA LYS A 79 4.40 -10.57 -5.11
C LYS A 79 3.71 -9.52 -5.97
N THR A 80 2.49 -9.11 -5.61
CA THR A 80 1.81 -8.02 -6.32
C THR A 80 2.57 -6.70 -6.23
N GLU A 81 3.18 -6.38 -5.08
CA GLU A 81 4.07 -5.23 -4.94
C GLU A 81 5.21 -5.28 -5.97
N LYS A 82 5.87 -6.43 -6.09
CA LYS A 82 6.96 -6.64 -7.07
C LYS A 82 6.48 -6.52 -8.51
N ASP A 83 5.33 -7.07 -8.86
CA ASP A 83 4.76 -6.96 -10.21
C ASP A 83 4.54 -5.49 -10.59
N ILE A 84 3.92 -4.71 -9.70
CA ILE A 84 3.70 -3.28 -9.92
C ILE A 84 5.02 -2.51 -10.01
N MET A 85 6.02 -2.85 -9.19
CA MET A 85 7.35 -2.24 -9.25
C MET A 85 8.07 -2.51 -10.59
N GLN A 86 7.83 -3.66 -11.21
CA GLN A 86 8.39 -4.00 -12.52
C GLN A 86 7.65 -3.30 -13.65
N LEU A 87 6.33 -3.09 -13.52
CA LEU A 87 5.49 -2.44 -14.54
C LEU A 87 5.64 -0.91 -14.57
N LEU A 88 5.96 -0.28 -13.44
CA LEU A 88 5.97 1.18 -13.30
C LEU A 88 7.34 1.72 -12.89
N PRO A 89 7.77 2.87 -13.47
CA PRO A 89 8.98 3.54 -13.00
C PRO A 89 8.82 3.99 -11.54
N LYS A 90 9.93 3.98 -10.78
CA LYS A 90 9.96 4.26 -9.33
C LYS A 90 9.21 5.54 -8.93
N GLY A 91 9.38 6.61 -9.69
CA GLY A 91 8.70 7.90 -9.44
C GLY A 91 7.16 7.86 -9.54
N LYS A 92 6.56 6.75 -9.99
CA LYS A 92 5.10 6.59 -10.07
C LYS A 92 4.51 5.74 -8.96
N TRP A 93 5.33 5.06 -8.14
CA TRP A 93 4.86 4.11 -7.12
C TRP A 93 3.92 4.73 -6.10
N ILE A 94 4.28 5.89 -5.54
CA ILE A 94 3.44 6.63 -4.58
C ILE A 94 2.10 7.03 -5.22
N SER A 95 2.19 7.60 -6.43
CA SER A 95 1.00 8.05 -7.17
C SER A 95 0.07 6.90 -7.53
N TYR A 96 0.62 5.73 -7.89
CA TYR A 96 -0.14 4.52 -8.18
C TYR A 96 -0.94 4.09 -6.96
N ALA A 97 -0.28 3.89 -5.82
CA ALA A 97 -0.94 3.47 -4.59
C ALA A 97 -2.06 4.43 -4.18
N ARG A 98 -1.82 5.75 -4.30
CA ARG A 98 -2.82 6.79 -4.00
C ARG A 98 -4.02 6.73 -4.95
N PHE A 99 -3.79 6.73 -6.26
CA PHE A 99 -4.86 6.77 -7.26
C PHE A 99 -5.64 5.46 -7.31
N VAL A 100 -4.97 4.33 -7.35
CA VAL A 100 -5.60 3.01 -7.37
C VAL A 100 -6.32 2.72 -6.06
N GLY A 101 -5.73 3.10 -4.92
CA GLY A 101 -6.39 3.00 -3.62
C GLY A 101 -7.67 3.83 -3.55
N THR A 102 -7.64 5.05 -4.08
CA THR A 102 -8.82 5.93 -4.17
C THR A 102 -9.87 5.35 -5.12
N HIS A 103 -9.45 4.87 -6.29
CA HIS A 103 -10.32 4.26 -7.30
C HIS A 103 -11.01 3.00 -6.75
N GLY A 104 -10.27 2.11 -6.08
CA GLY A 104 -10.82 0.92 -5.46
C GLY A 104 -11.76 1.19 -4.29
N ARG A 105 -11.69 2.36 -3.64
CA ARG A 105 -12.64 2.77 -2.59
C ARG A 105 -13.90 3.39 -3.17
N ARG A 106 -13.75 4.24 -4.19
CA ARG A 106 -14.84 5.09 -4.71
C ARG A 106 -15.59 4.47 -5.89
N THR A 107 -14.90 3.77 -6.78
CA THR A 107 -15.43 3.32 -8.08
C THR A 107 -15.43 1.80 -8.20
N CYS A 108 -14.25 1.16 -8.11
CA CYS A 108 -14.10 -0.30 -8.25
C CYS A 108 -14.33 -1.01 -6.91
N LYS A 109 -15.55 -0.88 -6.38
CA LYS A 109 -15.98 -1.48 -5.10
C LYS A 109 -16.00 -3.02 -5.19
N SER A 110 -15.84 -3.70 -4.06
CA SER A 110 -15.71 -5.17 -4.03
C SER A 110 -16.96 -5.92 -4.48
N ARG A 111 -18.16 -5.44 -4.15
CA ARG A 111 -19.43 -6.13 -4.45
C ARG A 111 -20.11 -5.63 -5.73
N LYS A 112 -20.14 -4.32 -5.96
CA LYS A 112 -20.83 -3.70 -7.09
C LYS A 112 -19.96 -2.57 -7.65
N PRO A 113 -18.97 -2.89 -8.51
CA PRO A 113 -18.14 -1.88 -9.13
C PRO A 113 -18.98 -1.00 -10.07
N MET A 114 -18.62 0.29 -10.15
CA MET A 114 -19.32 1.25 -11.00
C MET A 114 -18.70 1.30 -12.40
N CYS A 115 -18.73 0.17 -13.12
CA CYS A 115 -18.05 0.02 -14.41
C CYS A 115 -18.57 1.01 -15.47
N SER A 116 -19.87 1.28 -15.50
CA SER A 116 -20.49 2.25 -16.43
C SER A 116 -19.95 3.68 -16.32
N THR A 117 -19.41 4.05 -15.17
CA THR A 117 -18.82 5.38 -14.94
C THR A 117 -17.33 5.28 -14.63
N CYS A 118 -16.68 4.14 -14.91
CA CYS A 118 -15.28 3.93 -14.62
C CYS A 118 -14.40 4.57 -15.70
N ALA A 119 -13.51 5.47 -15.29
CA ALA A 119 -12.61 6.21 -16.20
C ALA A 119 -11.66 5.31 -17.01
N VAL A 120 -11.44 4.07 -16.58
CA VAL A 120 -10.56 3.10 -17.25
C VAL A 120 -11.32 1.87 -17.74
N ASN A 121 -12.65 1.97 -17.88
CA ASN A 121 -13.50 0.84 -18.26
C ASN A 121 -13.07 0.17 -19.58
N ASN A 122 -12.76 1.00 -20.57
CA ASN A 122 -12.32 0.57 -21.91
C ASN A 122 -10.99 -0.20 -21.91
N LEU A 123 -10.23 -0.14 -20.82
CA LEU A 123 -8.97 -0.85 -20.64
C LEU A 123 -9.08 -2.01 -19.64
N CYS A 124 -10.25 -2.19 -19.01
CA CYS A 124 -10.43 -3.13 -17.91
C CYS A 124 -10.91 -4.50 -18.41
N PRO A 125 -10.09 -5.56 -18.32
CA PRO A 125 -10.48 -6.91 -18.76
C PRO A 125 -11.56 -7.53 -17.86
N SER A 126 -11.72 -7.03 -16.63
CA SER A 126 -12.73 -7.50 -15.67
C SER A 126 -13.98 -6.60 -15.63
N SER A 127 -14.24 -5.82 -16.69
CA SER A 127 -15.47 -5.03 -16.77
C SER A 127 -16.71 -5.93 -16.78
N GLU A 128 -17.81 -5.41 -16.24
CA GLU A 128 -19.11 -6.08 -16.14
C GLU A 128 -20.14 -5.46 -17.10
N LEU A 129 -19.67 -4.67 -18.08
CA LEU A 129 -20.47 -4.05 -19.14
C LEU A 129 -20.34 -4.77 -20.47
#